data_AF-A0AAD2X9D8-F1
#
_entry.id   AF-A0AAD2X9D8-F1
#
_cell.length_a   1.000
_cell.length_b   1.000
_cell.length_c   1.000
_cell.angle_alpha   90.00
_cell.angle_beta   90.00
_cell.angle_gamma   90.00
#
_symmetry.space_group_name_H-M   'P 1'
#
loop_
_entity.id
_entity.type
_entity.pdbx_description
1 polymer ?
#
loop_
_entity_poly.entity_id
_entity_poly.type
_entity_poly.pdbx_seq_one_letter_code
_entity_poly.pdbx_strand_id
1 'polypeptide(L)'
;MFEKAQENLKASLDYPKQLKLTAHTEPDSAFGVNYFTRKEITGMLKVMDVVTKNLMAKTQGVTDISKADVYTVNLMRRQMNAATEVQTMIFKNTPKGEWSGWKVKLDYECVDKDGIKYRAERWVFFDREGKNVVKTFEIPLP
;
A
#
# COMPACT_ATOMS: atom_id res chain seq x y z
N MET A 1 2.98 -5.94 17.91
CA MET A 1 3.30 -5.21 16.66
C MET A 1 2.06 -4.93 15.81
N PHE A 2 1.17 -5.90 15.61
CA PHE A 2 -0.09 -5.67 14.90
C PHE A 2 -0.91 -4.49 15.43
N GLU A 3 -1.13 -4.40 16.75
CA GLU A 3 -1.86 -3.27 17.36
C GLU A 3 -1.24 -1.92 17.01
N LYS A 4 0.09 -1.79 17.13
CA LYS A 4 0.83 -0.58 16.73
C LYS A 4 0.72 -0.28 15.24
N ALA A 5 0.72 -1.30 14.38
CA ALA A 5 0.52 -1.13 12.96
C ALA A 5 -0.88 -0.61 12.66
N GLN A 6 -1.90 -1.13 13.37
CA GLN A 6 -3.28 -0.67 13.26
C GLN A 6 -3.45 0.75 13.81
N GLU A 7 -2.80 1.11 14.92
CA GLU A 7 -2.80 2.47 15.46
C GLU A 7 -2.16 3.46 14.49
N ASN A 8 -1.00 3.10 13.93
CA ASN A 8 -0.35 3.91 12.89
C ASN A 8 -1.24 4.10 11.66
N LEU A 9 -1.90 3.03 11.22
CA LEU A 9 -2.88 3.09 10.13
C LEU A 9 -4.02 4.06 10.50
N LYS A 10 -4.69 3.86 11.64
CA LYS A 10 -5.78 4.73 12.10
C LYS A 10 -5.37 6.20 12.16
N ALA A 11 -4.17 6.49 12.67
CA ALA A 11 -3.65 7.86 12.75
C ALA A 11 -3.42 8.51 11.38
N SER A 12 -3.29 7.72 10.31
CA SER A 12 -3.09 8.21 8.94
C SER A 12 -4.36 8.37 8.11
N LEU A 13 -5.51 7.91 8.61
CA LEU A 13 -6.78 7.91 7.86
C LEU A 13 -7.59 9.17 8.12
N ASP A 14 -8.27 9.68 7.10
CA ASP A 14 -9.22 10.80 7.22
C ASP A 14 -10.43 10.42 8.11
N TYR A 15 -10.92 9.18 7.96
CA TYR A 15 -12.09 8.66 8.67
C TYR A 15 -11.76 7.37 9.45
N PRO A 16 -10.97 7.43 10.54
CA PRO A 16 -10.46 6.24 11.24
C PRO A 16 -11.56 5.36 11.85
N LYS A 17 -12.75 5.93 12.14
CA LYS A 17 -13.91 5.16 12.63
C LYS A 17 -14.55 4.27 11.55
N GLN A 18 -14.27 4.53 10.27
CA GLN A 18 -14.75 3.74 9.14
C GLN A 18 -13.71 2.71 8.66
N LEU A 19 -12.58 2.59 9.36
CA LEU A 19 -11.60 1.55 9.10
C LEU A 19 -12.20 0.17 9.34
N LYS A 20 -12.12 -0.68 8.32
CA LYS A 20 -12.40 -2.10 8.40
C LYS A 20 -11.17 -2.88 7.98
N LEU A 21 -10.50 -3.52 8.94
CA LEU A 21 -9.41 -4.46 8.63
C LEU A 21 -10.01 -5.73 8.02
N THR A 22 -9.43 -6.19 6.91
CA THR A 22 -9.87 -7.40 6.21
C THR A 22 -8.88 -8.55 6.33
N ALA A 23 -7.58 -8.26 6.45
CA ALA A 23 -6.56 -9.26 6.72
C ALA A 23 -5.31 -8.61 7.33
N HIS A 24 -4.47 -9.42 7.96
CA HIS A 24 -3.12 -9.03 8.35
C HIS A 24 -2.17 -10.23 8.29
N THR A 25 -0.87 -9.96 8.29
CA THR A 25 0.15 -10.99 8.47
C THR A 25 0.67 -10.99 9.90
N GLU A 26 1.27 -12.10 10.31
CA GLU A 26 2.20 -12.11 11.44
C GLU A 26 3.44 -11.24 11.10
N PRO A 27 4.16 -10.72 12.10
CA PRO A 27 5.42 -10.04 11.88
C PRO A 27 6.45 -10.94 11.20
N ASP A 28 7.05 -10.45 10.11
CA ASP A 28 8.14 -11.12 9.39
C ASP A 28 9.44 -10.30 9.46
N SER A 29 10.56 -10.94 9.20
CA SER A 29 11.89 -10.30 9.20
C SER A 29 12.03 -9.28 8.08
N ALA A 30 12.44 -8.06 8.43
CA ALA A 30 12.85 -7.03 7.49
C ALA A 30 14.38 -7.01 7.34
N PHE A 31 14.85 -6.84 6.10
CA PHE A 31 16.27 -6.76 5.73
C PHE A 31 16.54 -5.42 5.03
N GLY A 32 16.22 -4.34 5.73
CA GLY A 32 16.02 -3.00 5.18
C GLY A 32 14.55 -2.72 4.82
N VAL A 33 14.25 -1.45 4.56
CA VAL A 33 12.88 -0.98 4.24
C VAL A 33 12.53 -1.02 2.75
N ASN A 34 13.48 -1.47 1.92
CA ASN A 34 13.32 -1.59 0.47
C ASN A 34 13.54 -3.03 -0.04
N TYR A 35 13.84 -3.98 0.85
CA TYR A 35 14.04 -5.38 0.48
C TYR A 35 12.73 -6.17 0.58
N PHE A 36 12.38 -6.86 -0.50
CA PHE A 36 11.25 -7.78 -0.57
C PHE A 36 11.68 -9.08 -1.23
N THR A 37 11.06 -10.17 -0.82
CA THR A 37 11.23 -11.46 -1.49
C THR A 37 10.61 -11.41 -2.89
N ARG A 38 11.07 -12.29 -3.79
CA ARG A 38 10.47 -12.41 -5.13
C ARG A 38 8.96 -12.66 -5.10
N LYS A 39 8.48 -13.42 -4.09
CA LYS A 39 7.06 -13.72 -3.90
C LYS A 39 6.26 -12.46 -3.58
N GLU A 40 6.76 -11.63 -2.66
CA GLU A 40 6.13 -10.35 -2.30
C GLU A 40 6.14 -9.38 -3.48
N ILE A 41 7.27 -9.23 -4.17
CA ILE A 41 7.39 -8.41 -5.38
C ILE A 41 6.37 -8.85 -6.43
N THR A 42 6.28 -10.16 -6.69
CA THR A 42 5.31 -10.70 -7.65
C THR A 42 3.87 -10.43 -7.22
N GLY A 43 3.58 -10.53 -5.92
CA GLY A 43 2.26 -10.21 -5.36
C GLY A 43 1.88 -8.74 -5.59
N MET A 44 2.77 -7.82 -5.22
CA MET A 44 2.57 -6.38 -5.42
C MET A 44 2.37 -6.03 -6.90
N LEU A 45 3.21 -6.56 -7.79
CA LEU A 45 3.12 -6.30 -9.23
C LEU A 45 1.81 -6.83 -9.82
N LYS A 46 1.32 -8.00 -9.37
CA LYS A 46 0.02 -8.54 -9.81
C LYS A 46 -1.15 -7.65 -9.41
N VAL A 47 -1.15 -7.17 -8.16
CA VAL A 47 -2.18 -6.23 -7.67
C VAL A 47 -2.17 -4.96 -8.51
N MET A 48 -0.99 -4.38 -8.72
CA MET A 48 -0.84 -3.17 -9.53
C MET A 48 -1.28 -3.37 -10.99
N ASP A 49 -0.98 -4.51 -11.60
CA ASP A 49 -1.42 -4.84 -12.96
C ASP A 49 -2.95 -4.88 -13.06
N VAL A 50 -3.62 -5.52 -12.10
CA VAL A 50 -5.10 -5.56 -12.05
C VAL A 50 -5.69 -4.15 -11.89
N VAL A 51 -5.17 -3.33 -10.98
CA VAL A 51 -5.65 -1.96 -10.78
C VAL A 51 -5.41 -1.11 -12.03
N THR A 52 -4.26 -1.25 -12.67
CA THR A 52 -3.92 -0.53 -13.91
C THR A 52 -4.86 -0.91 -15.05
N LYS A 53 -5.14 -2.20 -15.25
CA LYS A 53 -6.11 -2.67 -16.25
C LYS A 53 -7.50 -2.13 -16.00
N ASN A 54 -7.95 -2.13 -14.73
CA ASN A 54 -9.25 -1.56 -14.35
C ASN A 54 -9.31 -0.06 -14.64
N LEU A 55 -8.25 0.69 -14.36
CA LEU A 55 -8.16 2.11 -14.70
C LEU A 55 -8.22 2.32 -16.21
N MET A 56 -7.39 1.60 -16.98
CA MET A 56 -7.37 1.72 -18.45
C MET A 56 -8.73 1.43 -19.09
N ALA A 57 -9.46 0.43 -18.58
CA ALA A 57 -10.81 0.12 -19.05
C ALA A 57 -11.81 1.26 -18.75
N LYS A 58 -11.73 1.88 -17.57
CA LYS A 58 -12.60 3.00 -17.17
C LYS A 58 -12.25 4.32 -17.86
N THR A 59 -11.00 4.50 -18.25
CA THR A 59 -10.52 5.70 -18.96
C THR A 59 -10.43 5.51 -20.47
N GLN A 60 -10.91 4.38 -21.01
CA GLN A 60 -10.89 4.12 -22.44
C GLN A 60 -11.75 5.16 -23.17
N GLY A 61 -11.13 5.99 -24.02
CA GLY A 61 -11.82 7.08 -24.72
C GLY A 61 -11.94 8.39 -23.92
N VAL A 62 -11.42 8.44 -22.70
CA VAL A 62 -11.34 9.68 -21.91
C VAL A 62 -10.13 10.48 -22.38
N THR A 63 -10.38 11.54 -23.16
CA THR A 63 -9.33 12.45 -23.65
C THR A 63 -8.96 13.55 -22.64
N ASP A 64 -9.81 13.76 -21.64
CA ASP A 64 -9.62 14.73 -20.57
C ASP A 64 -9.95 14.07 -19.22
N ILE A 65 -8.92 13.85 -18.42
CA ILE A 65 -8.99 13.11 -17.16
C ILE A 65 -9.81 13.85 -16.09
N SER A 66 -10.00 15.16 -16.24
CA SER A 66 -10.88 15.95 -15.37
C SER A 66 -12.35 15.58 -15.54
N LYS A 67 -12.70 14.88 -16.63
CA LYS A 67 -14.04 14.36 -16.90
C LYS A 67 -14.26 12.95 -16.36
N ALA A 68 -13.23 12.30 -15.83
CA ALA A 68 -13.39 11.03 -15.13
C ALA A 68 -14.09 11.24 -13.78
N ASP A 69 -14.79 10.22 -13.30
CA ASP A 69 -15.43 10.28 -12.00
C ASP A 69 -14.39 10.38 -10.86
N VAL A 70 -14.82 10.95 -9.72
CA VAL A 70 -13.94 11.23 -8.57
C VAL A 70 -13.28 9.95 -8.04
N TYR A 71 -13.97 8.81 -8.08
CA TYR A 71 -13.39 7.53 -7.66
C TYR A 71 -12.23 7.14 -8.58
N THR A 72 -12.40 7.24 -9.90
CA THR A 72 -11.36 6.91 -10.89
C THR A 72 -10.14 7.82 -10.73
N VAL A 73 -10.34 9.12 -10.52
CA VAL A 73 -9.24 10.08 -10.26
C VAL A 73 -8.50 9.73 -8.96
N ASN A 74 -9.23 9.44 -7.87
CA ASN A 74 -8.62 9.08 -6.59
C ASN A 74 -7.88 7.73 -6.66
N LEU A 75 -8.43 6.74 -7.37
CA LEU A 75 -7.77 5.46 -7.62
C LEU A 75 -6.49 5.64 -8.43
N MET A 76 -6.52 6.46 -9.49
CA MET A 76 -5.35 6.75 -10.31
C MET A 76 -4.24 7.44 -9.51
N ARG A 77 -4.56 8.44 -8.70
CA ARG A 77 -3.59 9.10 -7.81
C ARG A 77 -2.92 8.10 -6.86
N ARG A 78 -3.70 7.20 -6.27
CA ARG A 78 -3.18 6.13 -5.39
C ARG A 78 -2.29 5.15 -6.16
N GLN A 79 -2.69 4.76 -7.37
CA GLN A 79 -1.91 3.89 -8.22
C GLN A 79 -0.58 4.53 -8.63
N MET A 80 -0.56 5.83 -8.96
CA MET A 80 0.68 6.54 -9.27
C MET A 80 1.62 6.62 -8.05
N ASN A 81 1.10 6.99 -6.88
CA ASN A 81 1.90 7.04 -5.66
C ASN A 81 2.48 5.66 -5.31
N ALA A 82 1.66 4.61 -5.37
CA ALA A 82 2.10 3.24 -5.15
C ALA A 82 3.15 2.82 -6.19
N ALA A 83 2.95 3.15 -7.46
CA ALA A 83 3.91 2.83 -8.52
C ALA A 83 5.25 3.52 -8.31
N THR A 84 5.30 4.79 -7.94
CA THR A 84 6.57 5.48 -7.65
C THR A 84 7.32 4.83 -6.49
N GLU A 85 6.62 4.49 -5.41
CA GLU A 85 7.23 3.86 -4.23
C GLU A 85 7.72 2.43 -4.56
N VAL A 86 6.85 1.62 -5.17
CA VAL A 86 7.15 0.24 -5.56
C VAL A 86 8.25 0.19 -6.62
N GLN A 87 8.26 1.11 -7.60
CA GLN A 87 9.35 1.22 -8.57
C GLN A 87 10.68 1.55 -7.88
N THR A 88 10.67 2.52 -6.97
CA THR A 88 11.86 2.90 -6.21
C THR A 88 12.41 1.72 -5.40
N MET A 89 11.53 0.86 -4.85
CA MET A 89 11.94 -0.30 -4.05
C MET A 89 12.38 -1.49 -4.90
N ILE A 90 11.63 -1.84 -5.96
CA ILE A 90 11.91 -2.99 -6.83
C ILE A 90 13.09 -2.72 -7.75
N PHE A 91 13.12 -1.59 -8.46
CA PHE A 91 14.11 -1.34 -9.51
C PHE A 91 15.47 -0.88 -8.98
N LYS A 92 15.57 -0.49 -7.70
CA LYS A 92 16.87 -0.29 -7.05
C LYS A 92 17.63 -1.60 -6.80
N ASN A 93 17.04 -2.77 -7.09
CA ASN A 93 17.64 -4.10 -6.94
C ASN A 93 18.44 -4.23 -5.63
N THR A 94 17.84 -3.80 -4.51
CA THR A 94 18.56 -3.75 -3.24
C THR A 94 18.87 -5.17 -2.79
N PRO A 95 20.16 -5.55 -2.64
CA PRO A 95 20.50 -6.89 -2.17
C PRO A 95 19.96 -7.09 -0.75
N LYS A 96 19.76 -8.35 -0.36
CA LYS A 96 19.33 -8.68 1.00
C LYS A 96 20.39 -8.16 1.98
N GLY A 97 20.05 -7.13 2.73
CA GLY A 97 20.93 -6.58 3.77
C GLY A 97 20.92 -7.42 5.04
N GLU A 98 21.49 -6.87 6.11
CA GLU A 98 21.35 -7.43 7.44
C GLU A 98 19.91 -7.33 7.95
N TRP A 99 19.58 -8.18 8.92
CA TRP A 99 18.31 -8.07 9.63
C TRP A 99 18.21 -6.70 10.33
N SER A 100 17.17 -5.94 9.98
CA SER A 100 16.99 -4.55 10.41
C SER A 100 15.75 -4.35 11.28
N GLY A 101 14.91 -5.37 11.42
CA GLY A 101 13.70 -5.33 12.23
C GLY A 101 12.57 -6.15 11.64
N TRP A 102 11.37 -5.60 11.69
CA TRP A 102 10.15 -6.36 11.39
C TRP A 102 9.31 -5.66 10.33
N LYS A 103 8.51 -6.43 9.60
CA LYS A 103 7.49 -5.91 8.69
C LYS A 103 6.16 -6.62 8.94
N VAL A 104 5.08 -5.86 8.89
CA VAL A 104 3.69 -6.32 9.02
C VAL A 104 2.89 -5.77 7.86
N LYS A 105 2.01 -6.59 7.29
CA LYS A 105 1.10 -6.21 6.21
C LYS A 105 -0.33 -6.17 6.74
N LEU A 106 -1.08 -5.12 6.37
CA LEU A 106 -2.49 -4.91 6.73
C LEU A 106 -3.31 -4.69 5.45
N ASP A 107 -4.33 -5.50 5.24
CA ASP A 107 -5.30 -5.26 4.17
C ASP A 107 -6.55 -4.65 4.81
N TYR A 108 -7.07 -3.57 4.23
CA TYR A 108 -8.15 -2.81 4.82
C TYR A 108 -9.07 -2.14 3.81
N GLU A 109 -10.26 -1.78 4.29
CA GLU A 109 -11.22 -0.91 3.61
C GLU A 109 -11.43 0.35 4.45
N CYS A 110 -11.53 1.50 3.81
CA CYS A 110 -11.83 2.77 4.47
C CYS A 110 -12.50 3.73 3.48
N VAL A 111 -12.68 4.97 3.91
CA VAL A 111 -13.23 6.07 3.14
C VAL A 111 -12.20 7.18 3.05
N ASP A 112 -11.99 7.72 1.84
CA ASP A 112 -11.08 8.85 1.64
C ASP A 112 -11.73 10.18 2.01
N LYS A 113 -10.96 11.28 2.02
CA LYS A 113 -11.44 12.64 2.27
C LYS A 113 -12.74 13.03 1.53
N ASP A 114 -13.01 12.46 0.36
CA ASP A 114 -14.16 12.79 -0.49
C ASP A 114 -15.37 11.88 -0.20
N GLY A 115 -15.31 11.03 0.83
CA GLY A 115 -16.39 10.12 1.18
C GLY A 115 -16.40 8.82 0.35
N ILE A 116 -15.36 8.57 -0.45
CA ILE A 116 -15.31 7.44 -1.37
C ILE A 116 -14.66 6.22 -0.71
N LYS A 117 -15.38 5.10 -0.72
CA LYS A 117 -14.87 3.81 -0.25
C LYS A 117 -13.71 3.33 -1.10
N TYR A 118 -12.69 2.80 -0.43
CA TYR A 118 -11.53 2.21 -1.08
C TYR A 118 -10.95 1.05 -0.27
N ARG A 119 -10.12 0.27 -0.95
CA ARG A 119 -9.40 -0.86 -0.38
C ARG A 119 -7.91 -0.67 -0.61
N ALA A 120 -7.09 -1.02 0.37
CA ALA A 120 -5.64 -0.89 0.26
C ALA A 120 -4.91 -1.93 1.11
N GLU A 121 -3.70 -2.24 0.68
CA GLU A 121 -2.71 -3.00 1.42
C GLU A 121 -1.67 -2.02 1.96
N ARG A 122 -1.45 -2.02 3.27
CA ARG A 122 -0.44 -1.22 3.94
C ARG A 122 0.67 -2.10 4.48
N TRP A 123 1.90 -1.73 4.17
CA TRP A 123 3.10 -2.31 4.76
C TRP A 123 3.63 -1.39 5.84
N VAL A 124 3.95 -1.96 7.00
CA VAL A 124 4.49 -1.24 8.16
C VAL A 124 5.79 -1.90 8.58
N PHE A 125 6.88 -1.12 8.58
CA PHE A 125 8.20 -1.55 9.03
C PHE A 125 8.46 -1.04 10.43
N PHE A 126 9.01 -1.91 11.27
CA PHE A 126 9.43 -1.62 12.63
C PHE A 126 10.93 -1.77 12.80
N ASP A 127 11.47 -1.09 13.81
CA ASP A 127 12.84 -1.28 14.28
C ASP A 127 13.08 -2.71 14.82
N ARG A 128 14.34 -3.02 15.16
CA ARG A 128 14.73 -4.33 15.71
C ARG A 128 13.94 -4.73 16.95
N GLU A 129 13.56 -3.76 17.77
CA GLU A 129 12.78 -3.98 18.99
C GLU A 129 11.28 -4.18 18.72
N GLY A 130 10.80 -3.93 17.50
CA GLY A 130 9.38 -3.99 17.15
C GLY A 130 8.55 -2.90 17.83
N LYS A 131 9.20 -1.82 18.30
CA LYS A 131 8.56 -0.77 19.10
C LYS A 131 8.18 0.44 18.28
N ASN A 132 9.06 0.87 17.36
CA ASN A 132 8.88 2.10 16.59
C ASN A 132 8.60 1.79 15.13
N VAL A 133 7.65 2.51 14.53
CA VAL A 133 7.40 2.45 13.09
C VAL A 133 8.47 3.27 12.37
N VAL A 134 9.19 2.64 11.45
CA VAL A 134 10.32 3.22 10.71
C VAL A 134 9.91 3.68 9.32
N LYS A 135 9.03 2.93 8.67
CA LYS A 135 8.50 3.26 7.33
C LYS A 135 7.12 2.64 7.15
N THR A 136 6.28 3.31 6.37
CA THR A 136 5.05 2.73 5.83
C THR A 136 4.91 3.05 4.37
N PHE A 137 4.25 2.18 3.62
CA PHE A 137 3.73 2.50 2.29
C PHE A 137 2.44 1.72 2.02
N GLU A 138 1.72 2.14 0.99
CA GLU A 138 0.42 1.56 0.64
C GLU A 138 0.33 1.26 -0.86
N ILE A 139 -0.43 0.22 -1.17
CA ILE A 139 -0.79 -0.18 -2.53
C ILE A 139 -2.32 -0.26 -2.60
N PRO A 140 -2.98 0.36 -3.61
CA PRO A 140 -4.41 0.21 -3.78
C PRO A 140 -4.77 -1.25 -4.10
N LEU A 141 -5.81 -1.77 -3.46
CA LEU A 141 -6.39 -3.06 -3.79
C LEU A 141 -7.55 -2.87 -4.79
N PRO A 142 -7.86 -3.88 -5.63
CA PRO A 142 -8.99 -3.85 -6.55
C PRO A 142 -10.35 -3.70 -5.85
#